data_AF-A0AA35JU14-F1
#
_entry.id   AF-A0AA35JU14-F1
#
_cell.length_a   1.000
_cell.length_b   1.000
_cell.length_c   1.000
_cell.angle_alpha   90.00
_cell.angle_beta   90.00
_cell.angle_gamma   90.00
#
_symmetry.space_group_name_H-M   'P 1'
#
loop_
_entity.id
_entity.type
_entity.pdbx_description
1 polymer ?
#
loop_
_entity_poly.entity_id
_entity_poly.type
_entity_poly.pdbx_seq_one_letter_code
_entity_poly.pdbx_strand_id
1 'polypeptide(L)'
;MERDGRWFLLRGRRRSVSLLLLFLLLTNRVCSQEQLRKMLPDAGTYHFPWEINSALIPEGKTLRTFGRLHSYDVVSSQAILTAQQTSVQHIIQVCTKFVEPFQAQLGALYIVLGKLNIKRVMRW
;
A
#
# COMPACT_ATOMS: atom_id res chain seq x y z
N MET A 1 -6.01 -35.93 -14.75
CA MET A 1 -6.74 -37.13 -14.28
C MET A 1 -5.65 -38.03 -13.74
N GLU A 2 -5.62 -38.49 -12.50
CA GLU A 2 -6.67 -38.99 -11.63
C GLU A 2 -6.11 -39.00 -10.19
N ARG A 3 -6.97 -38.86 -9.20
CA ARG A 3 -6.59 -38.88 -7.79
C ARG A 3 -6.35 -40.33 -7.38
N ASP A 4 -5.29 -40.61 -6.63
CA ASP A 4 -5.25 -41.81 -5.81
C ASP A 4 -4.95 -41.46 -4.36
N GLY A 5 -5.98 -41.60 -3.53
CA GLY A 5 -6.03 -41.19 -2.14
C GLY A 5 -5.59 -42.33 -1.23
N ARG A 6 -4.42 -42.18 -0.61
CA ARG A 6 -4.00 -43.04 0.50
C ARG A 6 -4.67 -42.59 1.80
N TRP A 7 -5.75 -43.27 2.17
CA TRP A 7 -6.40 -43.15 3.47
C TRP A 7 -5.60 -43.93 4.51
N PHE A 8 -4.99 -43.23 5.47
CA PHE A 8 -4.39 -43.87 6.64
C PHE A 8 -5.45 -44.02 7.74
N LEU A 9 -5.82 -45.28 7.99
CA LEU A 9 -6.67 -45.69 9.11
C LEU A 9 -5.93 -45.43 10.44
N LEU A 10 -6.30 -44.36 11.15
CA LEU A 10 -5.87 -44.15 12.54
C LEU A 10 -6.89 -44.78 13.48
N ARG A 11 -6.67 -46.05 13.85
CA ARG A 11 -7.25 -46.59 15.09
C ARG A 11 -6.36 -46.20 16.27
N GLY A 12 -6.95 -45.46 17.20
CA GLY A 12 -6.78 -45.76 18.61
C GLY A 12 -5.97 -44.75 19.44
N ARG A 13 -6.70 -44.23 20.43
CA ARG A 13 -6.27 -43.97 21.81
C ARG A 13 -5.80 -42.53 22.09
N ARG A 14 -6.70 -41.80 22.79
CA ARG A 14 -6.43 -40.58 23.57
C ARG A 14 -5.04 -40.66 24.22
N ARG A 15 -4.15 -39.73 23.86
CA ARG A 15 -3.17 -39.09 24.74
C ARG A 15 -2.56 -37.92 23.97
N SER A 16 -2.80 -36.72 24.51
CA SER A 16 -2.08 -35.49 24.26
C SER A 16 -1.76 -35.21 22.79
N VAL A 17 -2.67 -34.51 22.10
CA VAL A 17 -2.26 -33.72 20.93
C VAL A 17 -1.28 -32.70 21.49
N SER A 18 -0.01 -33.02 21.33
CA SER A 18 1.11 -32.34 21.95
C SER A 18 0.92 -30.84 21.77
N LEU A 19 0.81 -30.10 22.87
CA LEU A 19 0.89 -28.64 22.88
C LEU A 19 2.05 -28.17 22.00
N LEU A 20 3.14 -28.95 21.94
CA LEU A 20 4.30 -28.74 21.08
C LEU A 20 3.98 -28.74 19.57
N LEU A 21 3.03 -29.56 19.08
CA LEU A 21 2.66 -29.60 17.66
C LEU A 21 1.77 -28.40 17.28
N LEU A 22 0.88 -27.98 18.18
CA LEU A 22 0.13 -26.72 18.03
C LEU A 22 1.08 -25.51 18.13
N PHE A 23 2.04 -25.56 19.05
CA PHE A 23 3.09 -24.54 19.24
C PHE A 23 3.99 -24.46 18.00
N LEU A 24 4.42 -25.59 17.42
CA LEU A 24 5.22 -25.64 16.19
C LEU A 24 4.44 -25.14 14.97
N LEU A 25 3.14 -25.44 14.87
CA LEU A 25 2.31 -24.91 13.77
C LEU A 25 2.03 -23.41 13.94
N LEU A 26 1.88 -22.91 15.16
CA LEU A 26 1.72 -21.49 15.48
C LEU A 26 3.04 -20.72 15.25
N THR A 27 4.18 -21.20 15.74
CA THR A 27 5.47 -20.52 15.60
C THR A 27 6.01 -20.51 14.17
N ASN A 28 5.83 -21.60 13.41
CA ASN A 28 6.26 -21.65 12.01
C ASN A 28 5.43 -20.71 11.10
N ARG A 29 4.16 -20.45 11.43
CA ARG A 29 3.37 -19.43 10.71
C ARG A 29 3.74 -17.99 11.09
N VAL A 30 4.08 -17.76 12.35
CA VAL A 30 4.40 -16.41 12.87
C VAL A 30 5.78 -15.93 12.36
N CYS A 31 6.80 -16.79 12.39
CA CYS A 31 8.15 -16.43 11.92
C CYS A 31 8.20 -16.08 10.42
N SER A 32 7.44 -16.81 9.59
CA SER A 32 7.38 -16.57 8.14
C SER A 32 6.66 -15.26 7.77
N GLN A 33 5.62 -14.86 8.51
CA GLN A 33 4.90 -13.62 8.22
C GLN A 33 5.68 -12.35 8.60
N GLU A 34 6.42 -12.35 9.71
CA GLU A 34 7.18 -11.17 10.13
C GLU A 34 8.44 -10.92 9.29
N GLN A 35 9.09 -11.97 8.78
CA GLN A 35 10.25 -11.80 7.90
C GLN A 35 9.87 -11.38 6.48
N LEU A 36 8.76 -11.85 5.91
CA LEU A 36 8.27 -11.38 4.61
C LEU A 36 7.85 -9.91 4.63
N ARG A 37 7.37 -9.40 5.78
CA ARG A 37 7.07 -7.97 5.97
C ARG A 37 8.29 -7.05 5.81
N LYS A 38 9.53 -7.56 5.99
CA LYS A 38 10.75 -6.76 5.84
C LYS A 38 11.25 -6.62 4.39
N MET A 39 10.85 -7.51 3.48
CA MET A 39 11.39 -7.54 2.12
C MET A 39 10.48 -6.91 1.07
N LEU A 40 9.25 -6.56 1.44
CA LEU A 40 8.27 -5.93 0.55
C LEU A 40 7.95 -4.52 1.06
N PRO A 41 7.64 -3.57 0.15
CA PRO A 41 7.21 -2.25 0.55
C PRO A 41 5.89 -2.34 1.33
N ASP A 42 5.68 -1.40 2.25
CA ASP A 42 4.43 -1.29 2.99
C ASP A 42 3.23 -1.22 2.05
N ALA A 43 2.13 -1.84 2.47
CA ALA A 43 0.89 -1.80 1.69
C ALA A 43 0.38 -0.36 1.56
N GLY A 44 0.18 0.09 0.32
CA GLY A 44 -0.40 1.39 0.02
C GLY A 44 -1.87 1.47 0.42
N THR A 45 -2.11 1.97 1.63
CA THR A 45 -3.47 2.19 2.16
C THR A 45 -4.15 3.31 1.39
N TYR A 46 -5.42 3.15 1.04
CA TYR A 46 -6.15 4.18 0.32
C TYR A 46 -6.53 5.32 1.27
N HIS A 47 -6.29 6.55 0.82
CA HIS A 47 -6.59 7.78 1.53
C HIS A 47 -7.18 8.81 0.57
N PHE A 48 -8.14 9.58 1.08
CA PHE A 48 -8.72 10.67 0.32
C PHE A 48 -7.73 11.85 0.25
N PRO A 49 -7.77 12.66 -0.83
CA PRO A 49 -6.88 13.81 -0.98
C PRO A 49 -6.94 14.82 0.18
N TRP A 50 -8.13 15.04 0.75
CA TRP A 50 -8.30 15.93 1.89
C TRP A 50 -7.68 15.39 3.19
N GLU A 51 -7.66 14.07 3.38
CA GLU A 51 -7.01 13.45 4.55
C GLU A 51 -5.50 13.68 4.51
N ILE A 52 -4.90 13.63 3.31
CA ILE A 52 -3.48 13.93 3.10
C ILE A 52 -3.19 15.40 3.42
N ASN A 53 -4.03 16.32 2.92
CA ASN A 53 -3.85 17.76 3.15
C ASN A 53 -4.09 18.20 4.60
N SER A 54 -4.89 17.45 5.35
CA SER A 54 -5.14 17.70 6.78
C SER A 54 -3.98 17.30 7.70
N ALA A 55 -2.86 16.79 7.15
CA ALA A 55 -1.69 16.32 7.89
C ALA A 55 -1.97 15.20 8.91
N LEU A 56 -3.09 14.48 8.76
CA LEU A 56 -3.42 13.31 9.57
C LEU A 56 -2.51 12.11 9.29
N ILE A 57 -1.83 12.11 8.14
CA ILE A 57 -0.98 11.00 7.68
C ILE A 57 0.49 11.37 7.92
N PRO A 58 1.24 10.53 8.64
CA PRO A 58 2.65 10.80 8.91
C PRO A 58 3.49 10.74 7.64
N GLU A 59 4.58 11.50 7.63
CA GLU A 59 5.57 11.43 6.56
C GLU A 59 6.14 10.01 6.43
N GLY A 60 6.43 9.60 5.19
CA GLY A 60 7.03 8.32 4.90
C GLY A 60 6.04 7.14 4.84
N LYS A 61 4.75 7.37 5.06
CA LYS A 61 3.72 6.33 4.91
C LYS A 61 3.48 6.03 3.42
N THR A 62 3.44 4.75 3.06
CA THR A 62 2.99 4.33 1.72
C THR A 62 1.48 4.41 1.64
N LEU A 63 0.97 5.13 0.64
CA LEU A 63 -0.45 5.38 0.45
C LEU A 63 -0.88 5.33 -1.02
N ARG A 64 -2.18 5.20 -1.22
CA ARG A 64 -2.86 5.39 -2.50
C ARG A 64 -3.83 6.55 -2.38
N THR A 65 -3.92 7.36 -3.42
CA THR A 65 -4.92 8.42 -3.51
C THR A 65 -5.32 8.65 -4.96
N PHE A 66 -6.25 9.57 -5.20
CA PHE A 66 -6.74 9.88 -6.54
C PHE A 66 -6.80 11.39 -6.78
N GLY A 67 -6.92 11.77 -8.04
CA GLY A 67 -7.27 13.14 -8.40
C GLY A 67 -7.29 13.32 -9.91
N ARG A 68 -7.91 14.41 -10.35
CA ARG A 68 -7.87 14.83 -11.74
C ARG A 68 -6.58 15.57 -12.02
N LEU A 69 -5.90 15.19 -13.10
CA LEU A 69 -4.66 15.85 -13.50
C LEU A 69 -4.96 17.29 -13.92
N HIS A 70 -4.44 18.25 -13.17
CA HIS A 70 -4.60 19.66 -13.45
C HIS A 70 -3.45 20.20 -14.30
N SER A 71 -2.21 19.82 -13.97
CA SER A 71 -1.03 20.18 -14.75
C SER A 71 0.08 19.15 -14.56
N TYR A 72 1.00 19.10 -15.52
CA TYR A 72 2.17 18.24 -15.49
C TYR A 72 3.37 19.00 -16.07
N ASP A 73 4.44 19.08 -15.32
CA ASP A 73 5.73 19.61 -15.74
C ASP A 73 6.73 18.46 -15.93
N VAL A 74 7.09 18.22 -17.18
CA VAL A 74 8.04 17.18 -17.59
C VAL A 74 9.45 17.50 -17.10
N VAL A 75 9.83 18.77 -17.04
CA VAL A 75 11.22 19.16 -16.70
C VAL A 75 11.51 18.89 -15.23
N SER A 76 10.53 19.16 -14.35
CA SER A 76 10.66 18.87 -12.92
C SER A 76 10.13 17.49 -12.51
N SER A 77 9.58 16.71 -13.44
CA SER A 77 8.87 15.45 -13.17
C SER A 77 7.84 15.62 -12.06
N GLN A 78 6.99 16.65 -12.17
CA GLN A 78 5.94 16.95 -11.18
C GLN A 78 4.57 17.08 -11.83
N ALA A 79 3.62 16.33 -11.29
CA ALA A 79 2.21 16.43 -11.61
C ALA A 79 1.43 17.06 -10.45
N ILE A 80 0.43 17.87 -10.78
CA ILE A 80 -0.53 18.43 -9.84
C ILE A 80 -1.87 17.73 -10.07
N LEU A 81 -2.34 17.02 -9.05
CA LEU A 81 -3.67 16.42 -9.02
C LEU A 81 -4.60 17.28 -8.18
N THR A 82 -5.85 17.36 -8.59
CA THR A 82 -6.91 18.06 -7.86
C THR A 82 -8.09 17.15 -7.59
N ALA A 83 -8.70 17.30 -6.43
CA ALA A 83 -9.95 16.64 -6.09
C ALA A 83 -10.88 17.64 -5.40
N GLN A 84 -12.17 17.55 -5.69
CA GLN A 84 -13.18 18.36 -5.03
C GLN A 84 -13.79 17.58 -3.87
N GLN A 85 -13.84 18.21 -2.70
CA GLN A 85 -14.64 17.77 -1.57
C GLN A 85 -15.65 18.89 -1.31
N THR A 86 -16.93 18.59 -1.54
CA THR A 86 -18.01 19.60 -1.47
C THR A 86 -17.72 20.83 -2.34
N SER A 87 -17.33 21.96 -1.74
CA SER A 87 -16.98 23.22 -2.40
C SER A 87 -15.49 23.58 -2.26
N VAL A 88 -14.68 22.69 -1.69
CA VAL A 88 -13.25 22.90 -1.45
C VAL A 88 -12.43 22.05 -2.42
N GLN A 89 -11.45 22.68 -3.09
CA GLN A 89 -10.51 21.97 -3.95
C GLN A 89 -9.25 21.60 -3.14
N HIS A 90 -8.91 20.31 -3.16
CA HIS A 90 -7.71 19.76 -2.56
C HIS A 90 -6.67 19.47 -3.64
N ILE A 91 -5.47 20.01 -3.45
CA ILE A 91 -4.34 19.88 -4.37
C ILE A 91 -3.37 18.84 -3.81
N ILE A 92 -2.90 17.92 -4.65
CA ILE A 92 -1.87 16.93 -4.33
C ILE A 92 -0.74 17.06 -5.35
N GLN A 93 0.48 17.23 -4.86
CA GLN A 93 1.68 17.23 -5.70
C GLN A 93 2.26 15.81 -5.78
N VAL A 94 2.62 15.39 -6.98
CA VAL A 94 3.09 14.03 -7.27
C VAL A 94 4.40 14.11 -8.03
N CYS A 95 5.44 13.43 -7.52
CA CYS A 95 6.69 13.24 -8.25
C CYS A 95 6.55 12.04 -9.20
N THR A 96 6.79 12.26 -10.49
CA THR A 96 6.56 11.27 -11.57
C THR A 96 7.83 10.58 -12.07
N LYS A 97 9.00 10.87 -11.47
CA LYS A 97 10.31 10.35 -11.89
C LYS A 97 10.39 8.83 -12.08
N PHE A 98 9.59 8.06 -11.35
CA PHE A 98 9.61 6.59 -11.39
C PHE A 98 8.53 5.98 -12.30
N VAL A 99 7.67 6.81 -12.89
CA VAL A 99 6.55 6.37 -13.73
C VAL A 99 6.59 7.00 -15.12
N GLU A 100 7.66 7.71 -15.45
CA GLU A 100 7.89 8.26 -16.77
C GLU A 100 8.47 7.19 -17.72
N PRO A 101 8.02 7.14 -18.99
CA PRO A 101 6.92 7.93 -19.58
C PRO A 101 5.54 7.40 -19.18
N PHE A 102 4.57 8.33 -19.04
CA PHE A 102 3.15 8.00 -18.91
C PHE A 102 2.29 8.97 -19.74
N GLN A 103 1.05 8.57 -20.03
CA GLN A 103 0.11 9.42 -20.74
C GLN A 103 -0.46 10.50 -19.79
N ALA A 104 0.02 11.73 -19.90
CA ALA A 104 -0.42 12.86 -19.08
C ALA A 104 -1.65 13.57 -19.72
N GLN A 105 -2.82 12.95 -19.60
CA GLN A 105 -4.08 13.53 -20.06
C GLN A 105 -4.68 14.50 -19.01
N LEU A 106 -4.72 15.79 -19.33
CA LEU A 106 -5.33 16.82 -18.49
C LEU A 106 -6.83 16.54 -18.24
N GLY A 107 -7.28 16.81 -17.03
CA GLY A 107 -8.66 16.58 -16.58
C GLY A 107 -9.01 15.11 -16.32
N ALA A 108 -8.22 14.14 -16.80
CA ALA A 108 -8.46 12.73 -16.54
C ALA A 108 -8.20 12.37 -15.08
N LEU A 109 -8.89 11.34 -14.60
CA LEU A 109 -8.74 10.82 -13.23
C LEU A 109 -7.54 9.87 -13.17
N TYR A 110 -6.67 10.08 -12.19
CA TYR A 110 -5.52 9.21 -11.89
C TYR A 110 -5.62 8.66 -10.48
N ILE A 111 -5.06 7.46 -10.30
CA ILE A 111 -4.77 6.87 -8.99
C ILE A 111 -3.26 6.83 -8.84
N VAL A 112 -2.77 7.31 -7.72
CA VAL A 112 -1.33 7.39 -7.41
C VAL A 112 -1.04 6.46 -6.25
N LEU A 113 0.01 5.66 -6.38
CA LEU A 113 0.59 4.85 -5.32
C LEU A 113 2.00 5.38 -5.06
N GLY A 114 2.29 5.73 -3.82
CA GLY A 114 3.61 6.23 -3.47
C GLY A 114 3.79 6.45 -1.98
N LYS A 115 4.94 7.00 -1.63
CA LYS A 115 5.29 7.37 -0.26
C LYS A 115 5.05 8.85 -0.05
N LEU A 116 4.37 9.22 1.03
CA LEU A 116 4.15 10.62 1.37
C LEU A 116 5.48 11.28 1.76
N ASN A 117 5.79 12.42 1.16
CA ASN A 117 6.97 13.22 1.48
C ASN A 117 6.52 14.66 1.73
N ILE A 118 6.88 15.22 2.88
CA ILE A 118 6.48 16.57 3.25
C ILE A 118 7.62 17.50 2.86
N LYS A 119 7.40 18.35 1.86
CA LYS A 119 8.35 19.42 1.55
C LYS A 119 8.29 20.45 2.68
N ARG A 120 9.26 20.39 3.59
CA ARG A 120 9.51 21.50 4.53
C ARG A 120 10.02 22.69 3.72
N VAL A 121 9.16 23.66 3.48
CA VAL A 121 9.60 24.99 3.04
C VAL A 121 10.27 25.63 4.26
N MET A 122 11.60 25.72 4.24
CA MET A 122 12.31 26.55 5.22
C MET A 122 11.92 28.00 4.95
N ARG A 123 11.10 28.57 5.84
CA ARG A 123 10.90 30.02 5.91
C ARG A 123 12.13 30.59 6.60
N TRP A 124 12.93 31.35 5.85
CA TRP A 124 13.97 32.23 6.36
C TRP A 124 13.36 33.57 6.73
#